data_AF-A0A6G8Q8U2-F1
#
_entry.id   AF-A0A6G8Q8U2-F1
#
_cell.length_a   1.000
_cell.length_b   1.000
_cell.length_c   1.000
_cell.angle_alpha   90.00
_cell.angle_beta   90.00
_cell.angle_gamma   90.00
#
_symmetry.space_group_name_H-M   'P 1'
#
loop_
_entity.id
_entity.type
_entity.pdbx_description
1 polymer ?
#
loop_
_entity_poly.entity_id
_entity_poly.type
_entity_poly.pdbx_seq_one_letter_code
_entity_poly.pdbx_strand_id
1 'polypeptide(L)' 'MAQGIMGKIQELSEERERILAREGTHHAETGDRSRIVQIDHDLQVLWDLRRREMAGENVNLKEDYYDRYTVDPGSDAPGR' A
#
# COMPACT_ATOMS: atom_id res chain seq x y z
N MET A 1 -6.25 17.96 5.02
CA MET A 1 -6.88 17.14 3.96
C MET A 1 -6.78 15.69 4.42
N ALA A 2 -7.86 14.91 4.29
CA ALA A 2 -8.22 13.69 5.04
C ALA A 2 -7.09 12.96 5.83
N GLN A 3 -7.00 13.17 7.15
CA GLN A 3 -6.03 12.50 8.04
C GLN A 3 -6.48 11.08 8.47
N GLY A 4 -7.10 10.33 7.57
CA GLY A 4 -7.69 9.02 7.86
C GLY A 4 -7.38 8.00 6.78
N ILE A 5 -7.86 6.77 6.98
CA ILE A 5 -7.62 5.62 6.10
C ILE A 5 -7.92 5.97 4.63
N MET A 6 -9.03 6.68 4.38
CA MET A 6 -9.43 7.11 3.03
C MET A 6 -8.47 8.12 2.40
N GLY A 7 -7.85 9.01 3.18
CA GLY A 7 -6.84 9.94 2.67
C GLY A 7 -5.60 9.19 2.20
N LYS A 8 -5.15 8.23 3.00
CA LYS A 8 -3.98 7.40 2.65
C LYS A 8 -4.24 6.52 1.42
N ILE A 9 -5.44 5.96 1.30
CA ILE A 9 -5.87 5.21 0.10
C ILE A 9 -5.79 6.10 -1.14
N GLN A 10 -6.26 7.34 -1.05
CA GLN A 10 -6.22 8.28 -2.17
C GLN A 10 -4.78 8.64 -2.57
N GLU A 11 -3.93 8.96 -1.61
CA GLU A 11 -2.51 9.26 -1.85
C GLU A 11 -1.79 8.12 -2.57
N LEU A 12 -1.99 6.88 -2.10
CA LEU A 12 -1.36 5.69 -2.68
C LEU A 12 -1.94 5.34 -4.06
N SER A 13 -3.24 5.54 -4.27
CA SER A 13 -3.88 5.32 -5.57
C SER A 13 -3.33 6.29 -6.62
N GLU A 14 -3.13 7.56 -6.25
CA GLU A 14 -2.50 8.56 -7.11
C GLU A 14 -1.03 8.21 -7.40
N GLU A 15 -0.28 7.74 -6.41
CA GLU A 15 1.11 7.32 -6.60
C GLU A 15 1.21 6.14 -7.57
N ARG A 16 0.35 5.12 -7.40
CA ARG A 16 0.25 3.98 -8.32
C ARG A 16 -0.01 4.43 -9.75
N GLU A 17 -0.97 5.31 -9.95
CA GLU A 17 -1.34 5.81 -11.29
C GLU A 17 -0.21 6.62 -11.92
N ARG A 18 0.52 7.43 -11.14
CA ARG A 18 1.72 8.14 -11.63
C ARG A 18 2.80 7.17 -12.09
N ILE A 19 3.05 6.09 -11.35
CA ILE A 19 4.07 5.10 -11.73
C ILE A 19 3.62 4.36 -13.00
N LEU A 20 2.36 3.92 -13.08
CA LEU A 20 1.82 3.26 -14.27
C LEU A 20 1.84 4.18 -15.51
N ALA A 21 1.54 5.47 -15.34
CA ALA A 21 1.64 6.45 -16.42
C ALA A 21 3.09 6.58 -16.95
N ARG A 22 4.10 6.41 -16.08
CA ARG A 22 5.52 6.39 -16.45
C ARG A 22 5.94 5.07 -17.11
N GLU A 23 5.39 3.93 -16.69
CA GLU A 23 5.65 2.64 -17.35
C GLU A 23 5.15 2.62 -18.81
N GLY A 24 4.02 3.28 -19.09
CA GLY A 24 3.47 3.43 -20.44
C GLY A 24 4.35 4.24 -21.41
N THR A 25 5.36 4.96 -20.91
CA THR A 25 6.26 5.82 -21.69
C THR A 25 7.64 5.20 -21.97
N HIS A 26 7.77 3.86 -21.94
CA HIS A 26 8.99 3.10 -22.27
C HIS A 26 10.15 3.23 -21.26
N HIS A 27 9.92 3.78 -20.07
CA HIS A 27 10.91 3.92 -18.99
C HIS A 27 10.48 3.18 -17.71
N ALA A 28 9.96 1.95 -17.84
CA ALA A 28 9.69 1.11 -16.66
C ALA A 28 11.02 0.62 -16.06
N GLU A 29 11.48 1.27 -15.00
CA GLU A 29 12.64 0.81 -14.23
C GLU A 29 12.23 -0.32 -13.28
N THR A 30 13.10 -1.31 -13.03
CA THR A 30 12.79 -2.45 -12.14
C THR A 30 12.31 -2.03 -10.74
N GLY A 31 12.72 -0.84 -10.28
CA GLY A 31 12.26 -0.23 -9.02
C GLY A 31 10.79 0.22 -9.04
N ASP A 32 10.25 0.62 -10.18
CA ASP A 32 8.85 1.06 -10.33
C ASP A 32 7.89 -0.11 -10.11
N ARG A 33 8.24 -1.30 -10.62
CA ARG A 33 7.46 -2.51 -10.42
C ARG A 33 7.43 -2.95 -8.95
N SER A 34 8.57 -2.94 -8.27
CA SER A 34 8.64 -3.22 -6.83
C SER A 34 7.82 -2.21 -6.02
N ARG A 35 7.83 -0.93 -6.44
CA ARG A 35 7.03 0.11 -5.80
C ARG A 35 5.53 -0.08 -6.01
N ILE A 36 5.08 -0.46 -7.22
CA ILE A 36 3.67 -0.78 -7.49
C ILE A 36 3.19 -1.93 -6.61
N VAL A 37 3.98 -3.02 -6.50
CA VAL A 37 3.63 -4.16 -5.64
C VAL A 37 3.46 -3.74 -4.19
N GLN A 38 4.36 -2.87 -3.70
CA GLN A 38 4.27 -2.33 -2.35
C GLN A 38 3.02 -1.46 -2.17
N ILE A 39 2.70 -0.60 -3.13
CA ILE A 39 1.50 0.24 -3.09
C ILE A 39 0.22 -0.61 -3.13
N ASP A 40 0.17 -1.65 -3.96
CA ASP A 40 -0.99 -2.55 -4.04
C ASP A 40 -1.20 -3.28 -2.70
N HIS A 41 -0.13 -3.74 -2.05
CA HIS A 41 -0.19 -4.32 -0.70
C HIS A 41 -0.67 -3.30 0.34
N ASP A 42 -0.14 -2.08 0.32
CA ASP A 42 -0.51 -1.02 1.25
C ASP A 42 -1.99 -0.64 1.10
N LEU A 43 -2.51 -0.60 -0.14
CA LEU A 43 -3.92 -0.39 -0.42
C LEU A 43 -4.77 -1.52 0.16
N GLN A 44 -4.35 -2.78 0.04
CA GLN A 44 -5.08 -3.92 0.65
C GLN A 44 -5.15 -3.79 2.18
N VAL A 45 -4.04 -3.47 2.84
CA VAL A 45 -4.00 -3.27 4.30
C VAL A 45 -4.95 -2.13 4.70
N LEU A 46 -4.89 -1.00 4.01
CA LEU A 46 -5.77 0.14 4.30
C LEU A 46 -7.25 -0.19 4.10
N TRP A 47 -7.59 -1.00 3.09
CA TRP A 47 -8.97 -1.48 2.91
C TRP A 47 -9.43 -2.42 4.02
N ASP A 48 -8.55 -3.28 4.54
CA ASP A 48 -8.87 -4.12 5.71
C ASP A 48 -9.08 -3.26 6.97
N LEU A 49 -8.21 -2.29 7.20
CA LEU A 49 -8.36 -1.30 8.28
C LEU A 49 -9.68 -0.53 8.15
N ARG A 50 -10.05 -0.12 6.93
CA ARG A 50 -11.33 0.55 6.67
C ARG A 50 -12.51 -0.35 6.99
N ARG A 51 -12.42 -1.63 6.62
CA ARG A 51 -13.47 -2.63 6.89
C ARG A 51 -13.66 -2.84 8.39
N ARG A 52 -12.58 -2.90 9.16
CA ARG A 52 -12.60 -3.03 10.62
C ARG A 52 -13.18 -1.79 11.30
N GLU A 53 -12.79 -0.60 10.85
CA GLU A 53 -13.36 0.66 11.32
C GLU A 53 -14.89 0.68 11.09
N MET A 54 -15.36 0.23 9.93
CA MET A 54 -16.81 0.10 9.65
C MET A 54 -17.50 -0.98 10.49
N ALA A 55 -16.78 -2.00 10.95
CA ALA A 55 -17.28 -3.01 11.88
C ALA A 55 -17.31 -2.51 13.34
N GLY A 56 -16.84 -1.29 13.60
CA GLY A 56 -16.81 -0.67 14.92
C GLY A 56 -15.52 -0.94 15.72
N GLU A 57 -14.48 -1.49 15.10
CA GLU A 57 -13.17 -1.62 15.73
C GLU A 57 -12.48 -0.24 15.82
N ASN A 58 -11.75 0.00 16.92
CA ASN A 58 -10.92 1.19 17.06
C ASN A 58 -9.63 0.97 16.29
N VAL A 59 -9.53 1.57 15.10
CA VAL A 59 -8.39 1.44 14.22
C VAL A 59 -7.54 2.71 14.29
N ASN A 60 -6.27 2.56 14.62
CA ASN A 60 -5.30 3.64 14.58
C ASN A 60 -4.37 3.46 13.38
N LEU A 61 -4.61 4.25 12.34
CA LEU A 61 -3.80 4.26 11.13
C LEU A 61 -2.29 4.40 11.39
N LYS A 62 -1.84 5.09 12.45
CA LYS A 62 -0.40 5.24 12.73
C LYS A 62 0.22 4.03 13.44
N GLU A 63 -0.58 3.19 14.08
CA GLU A 63 -0.10 2.01 14.80
C GLU A 63 -0.35 0.76 13.93
N ASP A 64 -1.59 0.54 13.51
CA ASP A 64 -2.02 -0.66 12.78
C ASP A 64 -1.48 -0.77 11.35
N TYR A 65 -1.19 0.37 10.71
CA TYR A 65 -0.60 0.37 9.36
C TYR A 65 0.87 -0.03 9.39
N TYR A 66 1.65 0.49 10.35
CA TYR A 66 3.08 0.23 10.45
C TYR A 66 3.39 -1.13 11.10
N ASP A 67 2.51 -1.63 11.98
CA ASP A 67 2.63 -2.97 12.56
C ASP A 67 2.50 -4.08 11.51
N ARG A 68 1.64 -3.87 10.50
CA ARG A 68 1.49 -4.77 9.34
C ARG A 68 2.45 -4.49 8.18
N TYR A 69 3.28 -3.45 8.29
CA TYR A 69 4.17 -2.98 7.23
C TYR A 69 5.49 -3.75 7.13
N THR A 70 5.70 -4.79 7.96
CA THR A 70 6.85 -5.67 7.82
C THR A 70 6.64 -6.64 6.65
N VAL A 71 6.56 -6.08 5.43
CA VAL A 71 6.95 -6.83 4.23
C VAL A 71 8.46 -6.78 4.23
N ASP A 72 9.11 -7.83 4.71
CA ASP A 72 10.53 -8.05 4.43
C ASP A 72 10.66 -8.29 2.91
N PRO A 73 11.28 -7.38 2.14
CA PRO A 73 11.37 -7.52 0.70
C PRO A 73 12.35 -8.63 0.27
N GLY A 74 12.87 -9.44 1.21
CA GLY A 74 13.85 -10.50 0.97
C GLY A 74 13.51 -11.88 1.57
N SER A 75 12.40 -12.05 2.30
CA SER A 75 12.14 -13.30 3.06
C SER A 75 11.03 -14.17 2.50
N ASP A 76 10.45 -13.84 1.35
CA ASP A 76 9.75 -14.84 0.51
C ASP A 76 10.79 -15.65 -0.28
N ALA A 77 11.74 -16.27 0.44
CA ALA A 77 12.38 -17.46 -0.06
C ALA A 77 11.44 -18.61 0.34
N PRO A 78 10.78 -19.30 -0.60
CA PRO A 78 9.96 -20.46 -0.26
C PRO A 78 10.86 -21.44 0.49
N GLY A 79 10.49 -21.72 1.74
CA GLY A 79 11.20 -22.64 2.61
C GLY A 79 11.43 -23.96 1.87
N ARG A 80 12.72 -24.33 1.78
CA ARG A 80 13.18 -25.61 1.26
C ARG A 80 13.02 -26.70 2.32
#